data_AF-A0A371SAW3-F1
#
_entry.id   AF-A0A371SAW3-F1
#
_cell.length_a   1.000
_cell.length_b   1.000
_cell.length_c   1.000
_cell.angle_alpha   90.00
_cell.angle_beta   90.00
_cell.angle_gamma   90.00
#
_symmetry.space_group_name_H-M   'P 1'
#
loop_
_entity.id
_entity.type
_entity.pdbx_description
1 polymer ?
#
loop_
_entity_poly.entity_id
_entity_poly.type
_entity_poly.pdbx_seq_one_letter_code
_entity_poly.pdbx_strand_id
1 'polypeptide(L)'
;MWYYWFTLIFCLSIVLMAVIIIPWIIIVLGIETIRERIKKPRTKKSEKGKPFENFNAIMQLTGALLVFALVATFLGYMSVPYLHDFPHVIQREYSSEEGYIDDVYDPGKSWDNEVEVNGELFYSTKIKEIHEGRFMTFEYLPNSKLIVSYKLWE
;
A
#
# COMPACT_ATOMS: atom_id res chain seq x y z
N MET A 1 11.32 -8.84 9.88
CA MET A 1 12.18 -8.08 8.93
C MET A 1 11.90 -8.37 7.47
N TRP A 2 11.88 -9.61 6.98
CA TRP A 2 11.56 -9.87 5.56
C TRP A 2 10.21 -9.24 5.13
N TYR A 3 9.19 -9.39 5.96
CA TYR A 3 7.87 -8.78 5.77
C TYR A 3 7.94 -7.25 5.60
N TYR A 4 8.62 -6.56 6.52
CA TYR A 4 8.84 -5.12 6.44
C TYR A 4 9.44 -4.69 5.08
N TRP A 5 10.49 -5.38 4.64
CA TRP A 5 11.15 -5.09 3.36
C TRP A 5 10.24 -5.37 2.16
N PHE A 6 9.48 -6.47 2.21
CA PHE A 6 8.52 -6.81 1.17
C PHE A 6 7.42 -5.73 1.05
N THR A 7 6.79 -5.36 2.16
CA THR A 7 5.72 -4.35 2.19
C THR A 7 6.21 -2.99 1.69
N LEU A 8 7.41 -2.57 2.13
CA LEU A 8 8.02 -1.31 1.71
C LEU A 8 8.34 -1.30 0.21
N ILE A 9 8.98 -2.36 -0.32
CA ILE A 9 9.32 -2.47 -1.75
C ILE A 9 8.05 -2.56 -2.60
N PHE A 10 7.07 -3.35 -2.17
CA PHE A 10 5.80 -3.52 -2.87
C PHE A 10 5.06 -2.19 -2.99
N CYS A 11 4.91 -1.45 -1.89
CA CYS A 11 4.26 -0.15 -1.90
C CYS A 11 5.01 0.87 -2.79
N LEU A 12 6.34 0.96 -2.66
CA LEU A 12 7.15 1.83 -3.53
C LEU A 12 7.01 1.48 -5.01
N SER A 13 6.97 0.18 -5.35
CA SER A 13 6.85 -0.28 -6.73
C SER A 13 5.52 0.15 -7.37
N ILE A 14 4.42 0.09 -6.61
CA ILE A 14 3.08 0.47 -7.10
C ILE A 14 2.98 1.99 -7.28
N VAL A 15 3.50 2.75 -6.32
CA VAL A 15 3.56 4.22 -6.43
C VAL A 15 4.39 4.63 -7.65
N LEU A 16 5.56 4.02 -7.85
CA LEU A 16 6.40 4.27 -9.04
C LEU A 16 5.69 3.89 -10.34
N MET A 17 4.99 2.74 -10.37
CA MET A 17 4.17 2.36 -11.52
C MET A 17 3.11 3.41 -11.82
N ALA A 18 2.45 3.97 -10.80
CA ALA A 18 1.45 5.01 -11.00
C ALA A 18 2.02 6.30 -11.58
N VAL A 19 3.20 6.71 -11.11
CA VAL A 19 3.91 7.88 -11.65
C VAL A 19 4.33 7.68 -13.12
N ILE A 20 4.51 6.45 -13.58
CA ILE A 20 4.86 6.18 -15.00
C ILE A 20 3.60 6.01 -15.87
N ILE A 21 2.63 5.23 -15.40
CA ILE A 21 1.44 4.84 -16.17
C ILE A 21 0.51 6.05 -16.39
N ILE A 22 0.29 6.88 -15.36
CA ILE A 22 -0.64 8.01 -15.47
C ILE A 22 -0.16 9.04 -16.53
N PRO A 23 1.10 9.52 -16.50
CA PRO A 23 1.60 10.39 -17.56
C PRO A 23 1.63 9.74 -18.93
N TRP A 24 1.98 8.46 -19.03
CA TRP A 24 1.96 7.73 -20.29
C TRP A 24 0.57 7.74 -20.94
N ILE A 25 -0.48 7.47 -20.16
CA ILE A 25 -1.86 7.49 -20.65
C ILE A 25 -2.27 8.88 -21.13
N ILE A 26 -1.91 9.94 -20.38
CA ILE A 26 -2.17 11.33 -20.79
C ILE A 26 -1.50 11.65 -22.12
N ILE A 27 -0.25 11.21 -22.33
CA ILE A 27 0.48 11.42 -23.58
C ILE A 27 -0.20 10.70 -24.74
N VAL A 28 -0.60 9.43 -24.57
CA VAL A 28 -1.28 8.65 -25.63
C VAL A 28 -2.60 9.31 -26.04
N LEU A 29 -3.43 9.69 -25.07
CA LEU A 29 -4.69 10.39 -25.32
C LEU A 29 -4.46 11.74 -26.02
N GLY A 30 -3.43 12.48 -25.60
CA GLY A 30 -3.03 13.74 -26.23
C GLY A 30 -2.63 13.56 -27.70
N ILE A 31 -1.82 12.54 -28.00
CA ILE A 31 -1.39 12.22 -29.37
C ILE A 31 -2.58 11.82 -30.24
N GLU A 32 -3.49 10.98 -29.75
CA GLU A 32 -4.71 10.60 -30.49
C GLU A 32 -5.59 11.82 -30.80
N THR A 33 -5.78 12.71 -29.82
CA THR A 33 -6.56 13.94 -29.99
C THR A 33 -5.94 14.88 -31.03
N ILE A 34 -4.61 15.01 -31.05
CA ILE A 34 -3.88 15.82 -32.03
C ILE A 34 -3.96 15.17 -33.42
N ARG A 35 -3.82 13.85 -33.51
CA ARG A 35 -3.89 13.10 -34.78
C ARG A 35 -5.27 13.21 -35.42
N GLU A 36 -6.35 13.17 -34.64
CA GLU A 36 -7.71 13.40 -35.13
C GLU A 36 -7.94 14.83 -35.63
N ARG A 37 -7.29 15.84 -35.01
CA ARG A 37 -7.36 17.23 -35.48
C ARG A 37 -6.61 17.44 -36.80
N ILE A 38 -5.46 16.78 -36.99
CA ILE A 38 -4.65 16.90 -38.21
C ILE A 38 -5.26 16.12 -39.38
N LYS A 39 -5.94 14.99 -39.12
CA LYS A 39 -6.56 14.14 -40.15
C LYS A 39 -7.94 14.57 -40.63
N LYS A 40 -8.52 15.71 -40.21
CA LYS A 40 -9.78 16.20 -40.76
C LYS A 40 -9.53 17.10 -42.00
N PRO A 41 -9.61 16.59 -43.24
CA PRO A 41 -9.92 17.42 -44.38
C PRO A 41 -11.37 17.92 -44.22
N ARG A 42 -11.61 19.12 -44.73
CA ARG A 42 -12.81 19.96 -44.59
C ARG A 42 -14.15 19.38 -45.11
N THR A 43 -14.32 18.07 -45.27
CA THR A 43 -15.45 17.48 -45.99
C THR A 43 -16.47 16.78 -45.08
N LYS A 44 -17.71 17.30 -45.16
CA LYS A 44 -18.98 16.79 -44.62
C LYS A 44 -19.13 15.26 -44.78
N LYS A 45 -19.38 14.56 -43.68
CA LYS A 45 -20.66 13.91 -43.34
C LYS A 45 -20.47 13.18 -42.02
N SER A 46 -21.40 13.41 -41.11
CA SER A 46 -21.58 12.65 -39.89
C SER A 46 -21.73 11.17 -40.24
N GLU A 47 -20.66 10.39 -40.09
CA GLU A 47 -20.80 8.96 -39.84
C GLU A 47 -21.34 8.81 -38.41
N LYS A 48 -22.67 8.74 -38.35
CA LYS A 48 -23.42 8.22 -37.21
C LYS A 48 -23.04 6.75 -37.04
N GLY A 49 -22.18 6.47 -36.06
CA GLY A 49 -21.90 5.12 -35.56
C GLY A 49 -20.49 5.07 -34.99
N LYS A 50 -20.24 5.02 -33.68
CA LYS A 50 -21.07 4.73 -32.50
C LYS A 50 -20.52 5.61 -31.36
N PRO A 51 -21.14 6.76 -31.03
CA PRO A 51 -20.63 7.61 -29.95
C PRO A 51 -20.63 6.88 -28.59
N PHE A 52 -21.52 5.91 -28.42
CA PHE A 52 -21.62 5.10 -27.21
C PHE A 52 -20.47 4.12 -26.99
N GLU A 53 -19.82 3.57 -28.04
CA GLU A 53 -18.67 2.67 -27.86
C GLU A 53 -17.43 3.44 -27.43
N ASN A 54 -17.15 4.60 -28.04
CA ASN A 54 -16.04 5.46 -27.63
C ASN A 54 -16.29 6.09 -26.26
N PHE A 55 -17.52 6.48 -25.95
CA PHE A 55 -17.84 7.02 -24.62
C PHE A 55 -17.74 5.97 -23.52
N ASN A 56 -18.23 4.75 -23.75
CA ASN A 56 -18.05 3.64 -22.81
C ASN A 56 -16.57 3.29 -22.62
N ALA A 57 -15.78 3.26 -23.70
CA ALA A 57 -14.34 2.98 -23.61
C ALA A 57 -13.60 4.07 -22.82
N ILE A 58 -13.90 5.35 -23.07
CA ILE A 58 -13.32 6.48 -22.33
C ILE A 58 -13.77 6.45 -20.87
N MET A 59 -15.04 6.15 -20.60
CA MET A 59 -15.57 6.07 -19.23
C MET A 59 -14.97 4.89 -18.46
N GLN A 60 -14.80 3.73 -19.09
CA GLN A 60 -14.11 2.58 -18.50
C GLN A 60 -12.64 2.89 -18.21
N LEU A 61 -11.93 3.55 -19.14
CA LEU A 61 -10.55 3.96 -18.95
C LEU A 61 -10.40 4.99 -17.82
N THR A 62 -11.29 5.98 -17.77
CA THR A 62 -11.32 7.00 -16.71
C THR A 62 -11.65 6.37 -15.35
N GLY A 63 -12.59 5.43 -15.31
CA GLY A 63 -12.93 4.67 -14.10
C GLY A 63 -11.77 3.81 -13.62
N ALA A 64 -11.10 3.10 -14.52
CA ALA A 64 -9.92 2.30 -14.19
C ALA A 64 -8.77 3.16 -13.66
N LEU A 65 -8.52 4.33 -14.26
CA LEU A 65 -7.54 5.29 -13.76
C LEU A 65 -7.87 5.81 -12.36
N LEU A 66 -9.14 6.12 -12.09
CA LEU A 66 -9.58 6.57 -10.77
C LEU A 66 -9.39 5.48 -9.71
N VAL A 67 -9.80 4.25 -10.00
CA VAL A 67 -9.60 3.11 -9.10
C VAL A 67 -8.11 2.89 -8.85
N PHE A 68 -7.31 2.92 -9.91
CA PHE A 68 -5.87 2.74 -9.79
C PHE A 68 -5.20 3.86 -8.98
N ALA A 69 -5.60 5.11 -9.19
CA ALA A 69 -5.13 6.25 -8.40
C ALA A 69 -5.51 6.10 -6.92
N LEU A 70 -6.75 5.71 -6.61
CA LEU A 70 -7.20 5.45 -5.25
C LEU A 70 -6.38 4.33 -4.58
N VAL A 71 -6.14 3.23 -5.29
CA VAL A 71 -5.30 2.12 -4.80
C VAL A 71 -3.88 2.60 -4.56
N ALA A 72 -3.29 3.37 -5.46
CA ALA A 72 -1.95 3.91 -5.31
C ALA A 72 -1.84 4.89 -4.12
N THR A 73 -2.83 5.77 -3.92
CA THR A 73 -2.87 6.68 -2.77
C THR A 73 -3.06 5.93 -1.47
N PHE A 74 -3.96 4.93 -1.42
CA PHE A 74 -4.17 4.09 -0.25
C PHE A 74 -2.91 3.33 0.15
N LEU A 75 -2.25 2.68 -0.81
CA LEU A 75 -0.97 1.98 -0.56
C LEU A 75 0.15 2.94 -0.19
N GLY A 76 0.18 4.13 -0.81
CA GLY A 76 1.09 5.21 -0.42
C GLY A 76 0.91 5.57 1.04
N TYR A 77 -0.33 5.81 1.49
CA TYR A 77 -0.65 6.10 2.88
C TYR A 77 -0.24 4.97 3.83
N MET A 78 -0.57 3.72 3.49
CA MET A 78 -0.19 2.55 4.29
C MET A 78 1.34 2.39 4.42
N SER A 79 2.11 2.87 3.44
CA SER A 79 3.57 2.77 3.44
C SER A 79 4.28 3.86 4.26
N VAL A 80 3.61 4.95 4.62
CA VAL A 80 4.17 6.05 5.41
C VAL A 80 4.84 5.59 6.70
N PRO A 81 4.21 4.81 7.60
CA PRO A 81 4.86 4.37 8.84
C PRO A 81 6.13 3.55 8.57
N TYR A 82 6.10 2.68 7.56
CA TYR A 82 7.29 1.91 7.14
C TYR A 82 8.38 2.81 6.56
N LEU A 83 8.05 3.89 5.85
CA LEU A 83 9.07 4.85 5.38
C LEU A 83 9.70 5.63 6.55
N HIS A 84 8.93 6.01 7.55
CA HIS A 84 9.45 6.68 8.76
C HIS A 84 10.29 5.74 9.64
N ASP A 85 10.01 4.44 9.61
CA ASP A 85 10.79 3.42 10.29
C ASP A 85 12.07 3.01 9.54
N PHE A 86 12.22 3.40 8.27
CA PHE A 86 13.39 3.07 7.47
C PHE A 86 14.73 3.48 8.09
N PRO A 87 14.93 4.73 8.57
CA PRO A 87 16.15 5.10 9.27
C PRO A 87 16.38 4.27 10.54
N HIS A 88 15.32 3.99 11.30
CA HIS A 88 15.37 3.18 12.53
C HIS A 88 15.83 1.74 12.23
N VAL A 89 15.34 1.14 11.14
CA VAL A 89 15.76 -0.20 10.69
C VAL A 89 17.23 -0.22 10.26
N ILE A 90 17.71 0.80 9.55
CA ILE A 90 19.11 0.86 9.09
C ILE A 90 20.06 1.07 10.27
N GLN A 91 19.71 1.98 11.18
CA GLN A 91 20.53 2.32 12.35
C GLN A 91 20.39 1.31 13.49
N ARG A 92 19.44 0.38 13.38
CA ARG A 92 19.06 -0.60 14.42
C ARG A 92 18.65 0.08 15.72
N GLU A 93 17.98 1.21 15.61
CA GLU A 93 17.45 1.96 16.72
C GLU A 93 15.98 1.57 16.90
N TYR A 94 15.71 0.67 17.84
CA TYR A 94 14.38 0.17 18.15
C TYR A 94 13.91 0.73 19.49
N SER A 95 12.61 0.95 19.64
CA SER A 95 12.00 1.25 20.93
C SER A 95 11.84 -0.06 21.71
N SER A 96 12.02 -0.02 23.03
CA SER A 96 11.90 -1.18 23.91
C SER A 96 10.85 -0.93 24.97
N GLU A 97 10.03 -1.94 25.26
CA GLU A 97 8.96 -1.87 26.23
C GLU A 97 8.73 -3.23 26.89
N GLU A 98 8.10 -3.21 28.07
CA GLU A 98 7.82 -4.40 28.86
C GLU A 98 6.35 -4.44 29.25
N GLY A 99 5.73 -5.60 29.15
CA GLY A 99 4.30 -5.74 29.42
C GLY A 99 3.79 -7.16 29.36
N TYR A 100 2.54 -7.31 29.79
CA TYR A 100 1.80 -8.55 29.63
C TYR A 100 1.12 -8.57 28.27
N ILE A 101 1.15 -9.72 27.61
CA ILE A 101 0.36 -9.96 26.40
C ILE A 101 -1.09 -10.15 26.85
N ASP A 102 -1.94 -9.16 26.59
CA ASP A 102 -3.34 -9.17 26.98
C ASP A 102 -4.17 -10.05 26.03
N ASP A 103 -3.97 -9.86 24.73
CA ASP A 103 -4.67 -10.59 23.67
C ASP A 103 -3.77 -10.75 22.43
N VAL A 104 -3.97 -11.83 21.67
CA VAL A 104 -3.32 -12.03 20.37
C VAL A 104 -4.37 -12.43 19.35
N TYR A 105 -4.69 -11.50 18.46
CA TYR A 105 -5.61 -11.77 17.37
C TYR A 105 -4.85 -12.22 16.12
N ASP A 106 -5.05 -13.48 15.71
CA ASP A 106 -4.57 -14.03 14.43
C ASP A 106 -5.73 -14.04 13.41
N PRO A 107 -5.78 -13.07 12.48
CA PRO A 107 -6.81 -13.02 11.45
C PRO A 107 -6.69 -14.15 10.41
N GLY A 108 -5.66 -15.00 10.46
CA GLY A 108 -5.42 -16.19 9.63
C GLY A 108 -5.10 -15.91 8.16
N LYS A 109 -5.57 -14.78 7.61
CA LYS A 109 -5.30 -14.29 6.25
C LYS A 109 -4.27 -13.16 6.22
N SER A 110 -4.01 -12.52 7.37
CA SER A 110 -2.94 -11.54 7.47
C SER A 110 -1.61 -12.23 7.73
N TRP A 111 -0.52 -11.56 7.36
CA TRP A 111 0.84 -12.09 7.53
C TRP A 111 1.41 -11.75 8.92
N ASP A 112 0.69 -10.92 9.66
CA ASP A 112 0.96 -10.40 10.99
C ASP A 112 -0.23 -10.66 11.92
N ASN A 113 0.11 -10.88 13.19
CA ASN A 113 -0.83 -11.00 14.28
C ASN A 113 -0.88 -9.67 15.02
N GLU A 114 -2.09 -9.27 15.39
CA GLU A 114 -2.31 -8.12 16.26
C GLU A 114 -2.08 -8.59 17.70
N VAL A 115 -1.22 -7.90 18.42
CA VAL A 115 -0.80 -8.25 19.78
C VAL A 115 -1.08 -7.05 20.66
N GLU A 116 -1.98 -7.23 21.63
CA GLU A 116 -2.27 -6.22 22.63
C GLU A 116 -1.33 -6.40 23.83
N VAL A 117 -0.64 -5.33 24.21
CA VAL A 117 0.32 -5.31 25.33
C VAL A 117 0.05 -4.10 26.19
N ASN A 118 -0.36 -4.32 27.44
CA ASN A 118 -0.77 -3.27 28.37
C ASN A 118 -1.84 -2.31 27.78
N GLY A 119 -2.76 -2.82 26.95
CA GLY A 119 -3.77 -2.02 26.26
C GLY A 119 -3.29 -1.25 25.02
N GLU A 120 -2.04 -1.40 24.59
CA GLU A 120 -1.53 -0.86 23.32
C GLU A 120 -1.45 -1.95 22.24
N LEU A 121 -1.80 -1.60 21.00
CA LEU A 121 -1.79 -2.53 19.87
C LEU A 121 -0.45 -2.51 19.12
N PHE A 122 0.12 -3.70 18.96
CA PHE A 122 1.36 -3.97 18.25
C PHE A 122 1.16 -5.05 17.19
N TYR A 123 2.09 -5.14 16.24
CA TYR A 123 2.05 -6.15 15.18
C TYR A 123 3.23 -7.11 15.28
N SER A 124 2.99 -8.42 15.21
CA SER A 124 4.04 -9.43 15.29
C SER A 124 3.79 -10.60 14.34
N THR A 125 4.84 -11.08 13.68
CA THR A 125 4.76 -12.30 12.84
C THR A 125 5.14 -13.56 13.62
N LYS A 126 5.47 -13.44 14.92
CA LYS A 126 6.04 -14.54 15.72
C LYS A 126 5.24 -14.85 16.98
N ILE A 127 4.62 -13.83 17.57
CA ILE A 127 3.75 -13.97 18.74
C ILE A 127 2.42 -14.57 18.26
N LYS A 128 1.86 -15.46 19.07
CA LYS A 128 0.67 -16.28 18.78
C LYS A 128 -0.18 -16.36 20.04
N GLU A 129 -1.45 -16.72 19.90
CA GLU A 129 -2.42 -16.96 20.99
C GLU A 129 -1.83 -17.75 22.17
N ILE A 130 -0.98 -18.76 21.92
CA ILE A 130 -0.32 -19.54 22.99
C ILE A 130 0.58 -18.73 23.96
N HIS A 131 0.86 -17.48 23.63
CA HIS A 131 1.69 -16.57 24.42
C HIS A 131 0.86 -15.57 25.24
N GLU A 132 -0.46 -15.56 25.10
CA GLU A 132 -1.35 -14.73 25.92
C GLU A 132 -1.12 -14.96 27.42
N GLY A 133 -1.24 -13.88 28.19
CA GLY A 133 -1.00 -13.84 29.63
C GLY A 133 0.47 -13.91 30.04
N ARG A 134 1.42 -14.02 29.10
CA ARG A 134 2.86 -14.03 29.42
C ARG A 134 3.43 -12.63 29.49
N PHE A 135 4.36 -12.42 30.42
CA PHE A 135 5.15 -11.21 30.48
C PHE A 135 6.27 -11.25 29.44
N MET A 136 6.49 -10.16 28.73
CA MET A 136 7.55 -10.04 27.75
C MET A 136 8.24 -8.69 27.78
N THR A 137 9.54 -8.71 27.46
CA THR A 137 10.30 -7.53 27.04
C THR A 137 10.42 -7.60 25.52
N PHE A 138 10.09 -6.53 24.80
CA PHE A 138 10.09 -6.54 23.34
C PHE A 138 10.61 -5.24 22.74
N GLU A 139 11.26 -5.39 21.59
CA GLU A 139 11.75 -4.28 20.78
C GLU A 139 10.84 -4.13 19.56
N TYR A 140 10.42 -2.90 19.27
CA TYR A 140 9.51 -2.60 18.18
C TYR A 140 9.94 -1.36 17.38
N LEU A 141 9.37 -1.24 16.18
CA LEU A 141 9.51 -0.07 15.33
C LEU A 141 8.51 1.02 15.74
N PRO A 142 8.95 2.26 15.98
CA PRO A 142 8.13 3.27 16.65
C PRO A 142 6.89 3.69 15.85
N ASN A 143 6.93 3.70 14.52
CA ASN A 143 5.81 4.19 13.70
C ASN A 143 4.89 3.07 13.23
N SER A 144 5.45 1.92 12.81
CA SER A 144 4.68 0.74 12.37
C SER A 144 4.24 -0.14 13.52
N LYS A 145 4.72 0.09 14.75
CA LYS A 145 4.46 -0.73 15.95
C LYS A 145 4.78 -2.22 15.73
N LEU A 146 5.66 -2.53 14.77
CA LEU A 146 6.06 -3.88 14.43
C LEU A 146 7.10 -4.40 15.42
N ILE A 147 6.81 -5.50 16.10
CA ILE A 147 7.72 -6.18 17.03
C ILE A 147 8.82 -6.88 16.23
N VAL A 148 10.06 -6.46 16.48
CA VAL A 148 11.27 -6.97 15.82
C VAL A 148 11.88 -8.14 16.59
N SER A 149 11.94 -7.98 17.92
CA SER A 149 12.53 -8.92 18.86
C SER A 149 11.65 -8.97 20.11
N TYR A 150 11.56 -10.14 20.74
CA TYR A 150 10.89 -10.28 22.02
C TYR A 150 11.57 -11.36 22.84
N LYS A 151 11.50 -11.21 24.15
CA LYS A 151 11.93 -12.18 25.15
C LYS A 151 10.81 -12.38 26.14
N LEU A 152 10.30 -13.61 26.18
CA LEU A 152 9.33 -14.02 27.18
C LEU A 152 10.05 -14.26 28.50
N TRP A 153 9.43 -13.84 29.59
CA TRP A 153 9.83 -14.24 30.93
C TRP A 153 9.05 -15.49 31.33
N GLU A 154 9.78 -16.49 31.85
CA GLU A 154 9.20 -17.74 32.38
C GLU A 154 8.52 -17.54 33.73
#